data_AF-A0A5J4QAQ9-F1
#
_entry.id   AF-A0A5J4QAQ9-F1
#
_cell.length_a   1.000
_cell.length_b   1.000
_cell.length_c   1.000
_cell.angle_alpha   90.00
_cell.angle_beta   90.00
_cell.angle_gamma   90.00
#
_symmetry.space_group_name_H-M   'P 1'
#
loop_
_entity.id
_entity.type
_entity.pdbx_description
1 polymer ?
#
loop_
_entity_poly.entity_id
_entity_poly.type
_entity_poly.pdbx_seq_one_letter_code
_entity_poly.pdbx_strand_id
1 'polypeptide(L)' 'MATDLLTLYRIFQSCSGVTTDSRHCSENDLFIALKGESFNGNAFAAQA' A
#
# COMPACT_ATOMS: atom_id res chain seq x y z
N MET A 1 4.65 16.32 -7.51
CA MET A 1 5.68 15.31 -7.83
C MET A 1 4.94 14.04 -8.16
N ALA A 2 4.76 13.72 -9.45
CA ALA A 2 4.06 12.50 -9.84
C ALA A 2 4.97 11.31 -9.53
N THR A 3 4.48 10.33 -8.76
CA THR A 3 5.19 9.06 -8.57
C THR A 3 5.28 8.39 -9.94
N ASP A 4 6.49 8.28 -10.47
CA ASP A 4 6.71 7.68 -11.78
C ASP A 4 6.53 6.15 -11.70
N LEU A 5 6.08 5.54 -12.81
CA LEU A 5 5.83 4.10 -12.91
C LEU A 5 7.04 3.26 -12.47
N LEU A 6 8.25 3.69 -12.84
CA LEU A 6 9.50 3.03 -12.51
C LEU A 6 9.77 3.06 -11.01
N THR A 7 9.51 4.19 -10.35
CA THR A 7 9.60 4.31 -8.89
C THR A 7 8.64 3.34 -8.20
N LEU A 8 7.37 3.29 -8.62
CA LEU A 8 6.40 2.35 -8.04
C LEU A 8 6.81 0.89 -8.27
N TYR A 9 7.29 0.56 -9.47
CA TYR A 9 7.74 -0.78 -9.81
C TYR A 9 8.99 -1.20 -9.02
N ARG A 10 9.89 -0.28 -8.70
CA ARG A 10 11.04 -0.56 -7.82
C ARG A 10 10.60 -0.85 -6.40
N ILE A 11 9.64 -0.08 -5.87
CA ILE A 11 9.06 -0.31 -4.53
C ILE A 11 8.39 -1.69 -4.47
N PHE A 12 7.59 -2.03 -5.49
CA PHE A 12 6.94 -3.33 -5.60
C PHE A 12 7.95 -4.50 -5.67
N GLN A 13 9.08 -4.32 -6.37
CA GLN A 13 10.13 -5.36 -6.39
C GLN A 13 10.87 -5.51 -5.07
N SER A 14 10.98 -4.44 -4.27
CA SER A 14 11.69 -4.46 -2.99
C SER A 14 10.81 -4.84 -1.80
N CYS A 15 9.48 -4.85 -1.95
CA CYS A 15 8.58 -5.18 -0.85
C CYS A 15 8.53 -6.70 -0.57
N SER A 16 8.26 -7.04 0.69
CA SER A 16 8.14 -8.42 1.16
C SER A 16 6.83 -9.10 0.74
N GLY A 17 5.82 -8.29 0.40
CA GLY A 17 4.48 -8.72 0.09
C GLY A 17 3.59 -7.54 -0.29
N VAL A 18 2.39 -7.83 -0.80
CA VAL A 18 1.39 -6.80 -1.12
C VAL A 18 0.11 -7.12 -0.39
N THR A 19 -0.44 -6.14 0.31
CA THR A 19 -1.67 -6.31 1.08
C THR A 19 -2.62 -5.12 0.87
N THR A 20 -3.92 -5.39 0.98
CA THR A 20 -4.97 -4.35 1.02
C THR A 20 -5.62 -4.28 2.41
N ASP A 21 -5.19 -5.13 3.34
CA ASP A 21 -5.68 -5.21 4.71
C ASP A 21 -4.61 -4.66 5.65
N SER A 22 -4.84 -3.45 6.18
CA SER A 22 -3.94 -2.79 7.14
C SER A 22 -3.83 -3.52 8.47
N ARG A 23 -4.69 -4.50 8.76
CA ARG A 23 -4.60 -5.32 9.97
C ARG A 23 -3.56 -6.44 9.81
N HIS A 24 -3.16 -6.74 8.58
CA HIS A 24 -2.20 -7.78 8.22
C HIS A 24 -1.14 -7.19 7.28
N CYS A 25 -0.40 -6.20 7.78
CA CYS A 25 0.72 -5.58 7.07
C CYS A 25 2.00 -5.88 7.86
N SER A 26 2.88 -6.67 7.27
CA SER A 26 4.17 -7.03 7.87
C SER A 26 5.23 -6.00 7.52
N GLU A 27 6.38 -6.06 8.19
CA GLU A 27 7.49 -5.17 7.88
C GLU A 27 7.89 -5.27 6.40
N ASN A 28 7.97 -4.11 5.75
CA ASN A 28 8.31 -3.95 4.34
C ASN A 28 7.25 -4.52 3.35
N ASP A 29 6.02 -4.76 3.79
CA ASP A 29 4.89 -4.98 2.88
C ASP A 29 4.46 -3.67 2.20
N LEU A 30 3.97 -3.82 0.96
CA LEU A 30 3.33 -2.73 0.22
C LEU A 30 1.83 -2.75 0.48
N PHE A 31 1.36 -1.77 1.27
CA PHE A 31 -0.06 -1.56 1.50
C PHE A 31 -0.72 -0.77 0.36
N ILE A 32 -1.74 -1.36 -0.24
CA ILE A 32 -2.58 -0.73 -1.26
C ILE A 32 -3.90 -0.28 -0.63
N ALA A 33 -3.98 1.00 -0.32
CA ALA A 33 -5.14 1.64 0.29
C ALA A 33 -6.31 1.80 -0.71
N LEU A 34 -7.14 0.76 -0.85
CA LEU A 34 -8.33 0.81 -1.72
C LEU A 34 -9.37 1.81 -1.20
N LYS A 35 -10.11 2.45 -2.12
CA LYS A 35 -11.23 3.33 -1.78
C LYS A 35 -12.47 2.90 -2.57
N GLY A 36 -13.57 2.67 -1.86
CA GLY A 36 -14.88 2.34 -2.41
C GLY A 36 -15.96 3.26 -1.85
N GLU A 37 -17.22 2.94 -2.13
CA GLU A 37 -18.38 3.74 -1.70
C GLU A 37 -18.50 3.83 -0.17
N SER A 38 -18.27 2.71 0.53
CA SER A 38 -18.38 2.61 1.99
C SER A 38 -17.04 2.40 2.71
N PHE A 39 -15.92 2.47 2.00
CA PHE A 39 -14.60 2.14 2.55
C PHE A 39 -13.52 3.11 2.05
N ASN A 40 -12.61 3.49 2.94
CA ASN A 40 -11.45 4.30 2.60
C ASN A 40 -10.20 3.79 3.29
N GLY A 41 -9.42 2.96 2.59
CA GLY A 41 -8.15 2.40 3.02
C GLY A 41 -7.12 3.44 3.48
N ASN A 42 -7.20 4.66 2.94
CA ASN A 42 -6.26 5.75 3.30
C ASN A 42 -6.40 6.18 4.77
N ALA A 43 -7.58 5.97 5.37
CA ALA A 43 -7.78 6.23 6.80
C ALA A 43 -6.95 5.29 7.70
N PHE A 44 -6.46 4.17 7.15
CA PHE A 44 -5.68 3.16 7.86
C PHE A 44 -4.20 3.15 7.47
N ALA A 45 -3.73 4.10 6.65
CA ALA A 45 -2.36 4.13 6.17
C ALA A 45 -1.31 4.31 7.29
N ALA A 46 -1.68 4.97 8.39
CA ALA A 46 -0.80 5.14 9.55
C ALA A 46 -0.71 3.90 10.46
N GLN A 47 -1.64 2.96 10.30
CA GLN A 47 -1.66 1.68 11.03
C GLN A 47 -0.92 0.57 10.29
N ALA A 48 -0.92 0.64 8.95
CA ALA A 48 -0.29 -0.32 8.06
C ALA A 48 1.24 -0.28 8.15
#